data_AF-A0A561QGG4-F1
#
_entry.id   AF-A0A561QGG4-F1
#
_cell.length_a   1.000
_cell.length_b   1.000
_cell.length_c   1.000
_cell.angle_alpha   90.00
_cell.angle_beta   90.00
_cell.angle_gamma   90.00
#
_symmetry.space_group_name_H-M   'P 1'
#
loop_
_entity.id
_entity.type
_entity.pdbx_description
1 polymer ?
#
loop_
_entity_poly.entity_id
_entity_poly.type
_entity_poly.pdbx_seq_one_letter_code
_entity_poly.pdbx_strand_id
1 'polypeptide(L)' 'MKRFCDNCHNTGLVCQSHLRRPFTGSYGCGCGEAGVKCPVCRYEPREPDLSSVLEFEIRCHAVGVASAQ' A
#
# COMPACT_ATOMS: atom_id res chain seq x y z
N MET A 1 10.43 15.50 1.83
CA MET A 1 11.43 15.14 0.81
C MET A 1 11.77 13.66 0.98
N LYS A 2 11.43 12.80 0.01
CA LYS A 2 11.81 11.38 0.08
C LYS A 2 13.32 11.29 -0.17
N ARG A 3 14.10 10.79 0.79
CA ARG A 3 15.54 10.58 0.61
C ARG A 3 15.73 9.57 -0.53
N PHE A 4 16.69 9.83 -1.42
CA PHE A 4 17.10 8.88 -2.44
C PHE A 4 17.46 7.55 -1.77
N CYS A 5 16.91 6.45 -2.28
CA CYS A 5 17.23 5.12 -1.77
C CYS A 5 17.95 4.31 -2.84
N ASP A 6 19.20 3.98 -2.58
CA ASP A 6 20.04 3.14 -3.44
C ASP A 6 19.48 1.73 -3.64
N ASN A 7 18.79 1.15 -2.65
CA ASN A 7 18.24 -0.20 -2.78
C ASN A 7 17.09 -0.27 -3.79
N CYS A 8 16.16 0.70 -3.70
CA CYS A 8 14.95 0.73 -4.53
C CYS A 8 15.10 1.64 -5.75
N HIS A 9 16.18 2.42 -5.88
CA HIS A 9 16.34 3.51 -6.85
C HIS A 9 15.08 4.41 -6.93
N ASN A 10 14.45 4.66 -5.78
CA ASN A 10 13.16 5.36 -5.64
C ASN A 10 11.95 4.73 -6.32
N THR A 11 12.07 3.53 -6.91
CA THR A 11 10.92 2.78 -7.45
C THR A 11 9.99 2.25 -6.36
N GLY A 12 10.49 2.14 -5.11
CA GLY A 12 9.74 1.61 -3.97
C GLY A 12 9.67 0.08 -3.90
N LEU A 13 10.16 -0.62 -4.94
CA LEU A 13 10.12 -2.07 -5.06
C LEU A 13 11.54 -2.63 -5.25
N VAL A 14 11.83 -3.72 -4.56
CA VAL A 14 13.06 -4.52 -4.69
C VAL A 14 12.70 -5.95 -5.03
N CYS A 15 13.65 -6.70 -5.57
CA CYS A 15 13.44 -8.12 -5.81
C CYS A 15 13.31 -8.88 -4.48
N GLN A 16 12.37 -9.84 -4.41
CA GLN A 16 12.17 -10.71 -3.25
C GLN A 16 13.46 -11.45 -2.84
N SER A 17 14.16 -12.02 -3.81
CA SER A 17 15.42 -12.74 -3.58
C SER A 17 16.65 -11.82 -3.45
N HIS A 18 16.57 -10.59 -3.96
CA HIS A 18 17.69 -9.63 -3.96
C HIS A 18 17.25 -8.25 -3.48
N LEU A 19 17.22 -8.06 -2.15
CA LEU A 19 16.72 -6.83 -1.50
C LEU A 19 17.53 -5.56 -1.80
N ARG A 20 18.73 -5.70 -2.40
CA ARG A 20 19.58 -4.59 -2.88
C ARG A 20 19.42 -4.29 -4.38
N ARG A 21 18.55 -5.02 -5.08
CA ARG A 21 18.25 -4.77 -6.49
C ARG A 21 16.81 -4.30 -6.62
N PRO A 22 16.56 -3.21 -7.35
CA PRO A 22 15.19 -2.82 -7.64
C PRO A 22 14.50 -3.91 -8.45
N PHE A 23 13.19 -4.04 -8.27
CA PHE A 23 12.41 -5.02 -9.02
C PHE A 23 12.20 -4.58 -10.47
N THR A 24 11.97 -3.28 -10.66
CA THR A 24 11.61 -2.67 -11.94
C THR A 24 12.58 -1.56 -12.36
N GLY A 25 12.51 -1.14 -13.61
CA GLY A 25 13.36 -0.12 -14.21
C GLY A 25 14.66 -0.67 -14.80
N SER A 26 15.56 0.23 -15.20
CA SER A 26 16.83 -0.10 -15.87
C SER A 26 17.78 -0.99 -15.04
N TYR A 27 17.53 -1.07 -13.73
CA TYR A 27 18.31 -1.86 -12.77
C TYR A 27 17.52 -3.06 -12.21
N GLY A 28 16.38 -3.38 -12.83
CA GLY A 28 15.50 -4.47 -12.42
C GLY A 28 16.24 -5.79 -12.27
N CYS A 29 16.00 -6.51 -11.18
CA CYS A 29 16.51 -7.87 -11.06
C CYS A 29 15.86 -8.77 -12.13
N GLY A 30 16.60 -9.08 -13.19
CA GLY A 30 16.20 -10.01 -14.24
C GLY A 30 16.17 -11.49 -13.82
N CYS A 31 15.99 -11.75 -12.52
CA CYS A 31 16.03 -13.08 -11.93
C CYS A 31 14.66 -13.80 -11.97
N GLY A 32 13.59 -13.13 -12.40
CA GLY A 32 12.25 -13.71 -12.57
C GLY A 32 11.42 -13.80 -11.28
N GLU A 33 12.01 -13.50 -10.14
CA GLU A 33 11.37 -13.47 -8.83
C GLU A 33 10.44 -12.26 -8.68
N ALA A 34 9.47 -12.34 -7.76
CA ALA A 34 8.50 -11.28 -7.51
C ALA A 34 9.13 -9.99 -6.93
N GLY A 35 8.41 -8.88 -7.11
CA GLY A 35 8.75 -7.58 -6.51
C GLY A 35 8.13 -7.44 -5.13
N VAL A 36 8.95 -7.11 -4.14
CA VAL A 36 8.52 -6.80 -2.76
C VAL A 36 8.79 -5.35 -2.43
N LYS A 37 8.10 -4.80 -1.43
CA LYS A 37 8.35 -3.42 -0.98
C LYS A 37 9.77 -3.29 -0.45
N CYS A 38 10.41 -2.17 -0.76
CA CYS A 38 11.74 -1.92 -0.24
C CYS A 38 11.73 -1.77 1.29
N PRO A 39 12.53 -2.56 2.02
CA PRO A 39 12.56 -2.52 3.48
C PRO A 39 13.12 -1.20 4.03
N VAL A 40 13.93 -0.49 3.23
CA VAL A 40 14.54 0.79 3.63
C VAL A 40 13.65 1.98 3.29
N CYS A 41 12.89 1.90 2.20
CA CYS A 41 12.01 2.99 1.76
C CYS A 41 10.80 3.18 2.72
N ARG A 42 10.71 2.37 3.80
CA ARG A 42 9.72 2.39 4.91
C ARG A 42 8.37 2.94 4.45
N TYR A 43 7.66 2.14 3.66
CA TYR A 43 6.26 2.42 3.38
C TYR A 43 5.49 1.96 4.60
N GLU A 44 5.03 2.89 5.42
CA GLU A 44 3.96 2.58 6.36
C GLU A 44 2.68 2.67 5.51
N PRO A 45 2.06 1.55 5.08
CA PRO A 45 0.64 1.65 4.80
C PRO A 45 0.06 1.99 6.17
N ARG A 46 -0.31 3.26 6.39
CA ARG A 46 -1.39 3.51 7.31
C ARG A 46 -2.53 2.72 6.72
N GLU A 47 -2.80 1.54 7.27
CA GLU A 47 -4.03 0.84 6.99
C GLU A 47 -5.11 1.91 7.16
N PRO A 48 -5.93 2.21 6.12
CA PRO A 48 -7.06 3.06 6.38
C PRO A 48 -7.81 2.34 7.50
N ASP A 49 -7.94 3.00 8.65
CA ASP A 49 -8.67 2.45 9.79
C ASP A 49 -10.13 2.33 9.34
N LEU A 50 -10.47 1.17 8.76
CA LEU A 50 -11.80 0.88 8.23
C LEU A 50 -12.83 0.76 9.36
N SER A 51 -12.40 0.84 10.62
CA SER A 51 -13.26 0.98 11.79
C SER A 51 -14.20 2.18 11.64
N SER A 52 -13.73 3.28 11.05
CA SER A 52 -14.54 4.50 10.85
C SER A 52 -15.56 4.42 9.70
N VAL A 53 -15.40 3.49 8.75
CA VAL A 53 -16.28 3.38 7.57
C VAL A 53 -17.55 2.59 7.91
N LEU A 54 -17.46 1.65 8.86
CA LEU A 54 -18.61 0.86 9.31
C LEU A 54 -19.61 1.69 10.13
N GLU A 55 -19.17 2.76 10.80
CA GLU A 55 -20.06 3.64 11.57
C GLU A 55 -20.92 4.57 10.69
N PHE A 56 -20.51 4.84 9.44
CA PHE A 56 -21.27 5.72 8.54
C PHE A 56 -22.48 5.01 7.91
N GLU A 57 -22.37 3.71 7.60
CA GLU A 57 -23.47 2.94 7.01
C GLU A 57 -24.64 2.68 7.98
N ILE A 58 -24.37 2.63 9.29
CA ILE A 58 -25.43 2.42 10.30
C ILE A 58 -26.33 3.67 10.44
N ARG A 59 -25.80 4.87 10.16
CA ARG A 59 -26.58 6.11 10.30
C ARG A 59 -27.52 6.37 9.12
N CYS A 60 -27.23 5.86 7.93
CA CYS A 60 -28.12 6.03 6.78
C CYS A 60 -29.34 5.08 6.79
N HIS A 61 -29.25 3.90 7.39
CA HIS A 61 -30.38 2.95 7.43
C HIS A 61 -31.42 3.26 8.52
N ALA A 62 -31.08 4.06 9.53
CA ALA A 62 -32.00 4.39 10.63
C ALA A 62 -32.99 5.52 10.31
N VAL A 63 -32.85 6.24 9.18
CA VAL A 63 -33.72 7.37 8.79
C VAL A 63 -34.64 7.01 7.61
N GLY A 64 -35.13 5.76 7.56
CA GLY A 64 -35.94 5.29 6.43
C GLY A 64 -37.12 4.37 6.75
N VAL A 65 -37.33 3.97 8.02
CA VAL A 65 -38.45 3.10 8.40
C VAL A 65 -39.29 3.72 9.52
N ALA A 66 -40.03 4.77 9.19
CA ALA A 66 -41.18 5.22 9.99
C ALA A 66 -42.35 5.52 9.05
N SER A 67 -43.16 4.47 8.84
CA SER A 67 -44.61 4.45 8.62
C SER A 67 -45.27 5.67 7.96
N ALA A 68 -45.67 5.52 6.70
CA ALA A 68 -46.86 6.22 6.18
C ALA A 68 -48.09 5.37 6.56
N GLN A 69 -48.96 5.96 7.39
CA GLN A 69 -50.34 5.52 7.64
C GLN A 69 -51.24 6.11 6.57
#